data_AF-A0A7W0ZCR2-F1
#
_entry.id   AF-A0A7W0ZCR2-F1
#
_cell.length_a   1.000
_cell.length_b   1.000
_cell.length_c   1.000
_cell.angle_alpha   90.00
_cell.angle_beta   90.00
_cell.angle_gamma   90.00
#
_symmetry.space_group_name_H-M   'P 1'
#
loop_
_entity.id
_entity.type
_entity.pdbx_description
1 polymer ?
#
loop_
_entity_poly.entity_id
_entity_poly.type
_entity_poly.pdbx_seq_one_letter_code
_entity_poly.pdbx_strand_id
1 'polypeptide(L)'
;MKAVGLHPDVVVVVSRIWQTTCTLVKSGEEAFMVDSPMLPDELELLPTIAAQAEFRVVGCLATHADWDHLLGRYAFPDAPLGLAETSAARLRTEPGA
;
A
#
# COMPACT_ATOMS: atom_id res chain seq x y z
N MET A 1 5.45 -4.96 -11.83
CA MET A 1 6.01 -3.93 -10.94
C MET A 1 7.54 -3.95 -10.92
N LYS A 2 8.15 -2.91 -10.36
CA LYS A 2 9.57 -2.85 -9.96
C LYS A 2 9.65 -2.60 -8.45
N ALA A 3 10.44 -3.36 -7.71
CA ALA A 3 10.70 -3.10 -6.28
C ALA A 3 12.14 -2.58 -6.09
N VAL A 4 12.30 -1.56 -5.25
CA VAL A 4 13.58 -0.89 -4.98
C VAL A 4 13.73 -0.66 -3.48
N GLY A 5 14.79 -1.23 -2.88
CA GLY A 5 15.19 -0.85 -1.52
C GLY A 5 15.88 0.51 -1.54
N LEU A 6 15.32 1.48 -0.81
CA LEU A 6 15.90 2.83 -0.69
C LEU A 6 16.64 3.03 0.64
N HIS A 7 16.24 2.29 1.67
CA HIS A 7 16.80 2.29 3.01
C HIS A 7 16.58 0.89 3.61
N PRO A 8 17.35 0.44 4.62
CA PRO A 8 17.07 -0.82 5.34
C PRO A 8 15.62 -0.97 5.80
N ASP A 9 14.96 0.17 6.08
CA ASP A 9 13.58 0.25 6.54
C ASP A 9 12.59 0.80 5.51
N VAL A 10 12.99 0.98 4.25
CA VAL A 10 12.12 1.52 3.19
C VAL A 10 12.30 0.78 1.86
N VAL A 11 11.20 0.21 1.36
CA VAL A 11 11.09 -0.39 0.02
C VAL A 11 10.01 0.33 -0.77
N VAL A 12 10.31 0.71 -2.01
CA VAL A 12 9.34 1.30 -2.94
C VAL A 12 9.02 0.31 -4.04
N VAL A 13 7.74 0.09 -4.26
CA VAL A 13 7.15 -0.67 -5.34
C VAL A 13 6.56 0.32 -6.34
N VAL A 14 6.91 0.16 -7.62
CA VAL A 14 6.40 0.97 -8.73
C VAL A 14 5.52 0.09 -9.62
N SER A 15 4.26 0.48 -9.78
CA SER A 15 3.30 -0.16 -10.68
C SER A 15 3.79 -0.09 -12.14
N ARG A 16 3.49 -1.11 -12.94
CA ARG A 16 3.78 -1.08 -14.40
C ARG A 16 2.93 -0.04 -15.13
N ILE A 17 1.71 0.20 -14.67
CA ILE A 17 0.81 1.19 -15.25
C ILE A 17 0.87 2.48 -14.43
N TRP A 18 0.93 3.62 -15.12
CA TRP A 18 0.99 4.99 -14.58
C TRP A 18 2.14 5.31 -13.61
N GLN A 19 2.97 4.33 -13.27
CA GLN A 19 4.10 4.48 -12.35
C GLN A 19 3.68 4.93 -10.93
N THR A 20 2.43 4.68 -10.54
CA THR A 20 1.97 4.89 -9.15
C THR A 20 2.82 4.05 -8.20
N THR A 21 3.18 4.63 -7.06
CA THR A 21 4.07 4.00 -6.09
C THR A 21 3.32 3.52 -4.87
N CYS A 22 3.74 2.36 -4.38
CA CYS A 22 3.39 1.82 -3.07
C CYS A 22 4.70 1.73 -2.25
N THR A 23 4.68 2.19 -1.00
CA THR A 23 5.88 2.25 -0.17
C THR A 23 5.70 1.42 1.09
N LEU A 24 6.59 0.47 1.31
CA LEU A 24 6.72 -0.24 2.57
C LEU A 24 7.71 0.51 3.45
N VAL A 25 7.28 0.88 4.65
CA VAL A 25 8.12 1.51 5.67
C VAL A 25 8.01 0.70 6.95
N LYS A 26 9.15 0.41 7.61
CA LYS A 26 9.16 -0.35 8.86
C LYS A 26 9.82 0.38 10.01
N SER A 27 9.47 -0.04 11.22
CA SER A 27 10.18 0.29 12.45
C SER A 27 10.17 -0.93 13.36
N GLY A 28 11.36 -1.43 13.70
CA GLY A 28 11.48 -2.72 14.39
C GLY A 28 10.88 -3.85 13.55
N GLU A 29 9.97 -4.63 14.15
CA GLU A 29 9.32 -5.75 13.47
C GLU A 29 8.05 -5.35 12.70
N GLU A 30 7.56 -4.12 12.83
CA GLU A 30 6.29 -3.71 12.25
C GLU A 30 6.50 -2.85 11.01
N ALA A 31 5.68 -3.09 9.99
CA ALA A 31 5.68 -2.32 8.75
C ALA A 31 4.30 -1.76 8.43
N PHE A 32 4.29 -0.61 7.78
CA PHE A 32 3.14 -0.04 7.13
C PHE A 32 3.35 -0.07 5.62
N MET A 33 2.27 -0.35 4.91
CA MET A 33 2.19 -0.16 3.47
C MET A 33 1.46 1.15 3.19
N VAL A 34 2.13 2.10 2.55
CA VAL A 34 1.54 3.34 2.06
C VAL A 34 1.16 3.14 0.61
N ASP A 35 -0.11 3.37 0.31
CA ASP A 35 -0.75 3.22 -0.99
C ASP A 35 -0.67 1.78 -1.54
N SER A 36 -1.08 1.60 -2.80
CA SER A 36 -1.13 0.29 -3.45
C SER A 36 -0.64 0.34 -4.90
N PRO A 37 -0.03 -0.74 -5.41
CA PRO A 37 0.07 -0.95 -6.84
C PRO A 37 -1.31 -1.29 -7.40
N MET A 38 -1.38 -1.44 -8.71
CA MET A 38 -2.65 -1.35 -9.43
C MET A 38 -3.13 -2.67 -9.99
N LEU A 39 -2.22 -3.45 -10.53
CA LEU A 39 -2.58 -4.64 -11.27
C LEU A 39 -2.76 -5.82 -10.30
N PRO A 40 -3.73 -6.72 -10.55
CA PRO A 40 -4.01 -7.84 -9.65
C PRO A 40 -2.77 -8.67 -9.30
N ASP A 41 -1.93 -8.99 -10.27
CA ASP A 41 -0.68 -9.74 -10.06
C ASP A 41 0.37 -8.96 -9.26
N GLU A 42 0.33 -7.63 -9.26
CA GLU A 42 1.20 -6.80 -8.41
C GLU A 42 0.74 -6.80 -6.95
N LEU A 43 -0.58 -6.79 -6.74
CA LEU A 43 -1.19 -6.93 -5.41
C LEU A 43 -0.95 -8.33 -4.83
N GLU A 44 -1.03 -9.38 -5.64
CA GLU A 44 -0.73 -10.76 -5.24
C GLU A 44 0.75 -10.96 -4.89
N LEU A 45 1.66 -10.26 -5.57
CA LEU A 45 3.10 -10.40 -5.33
C LEU A 45 3.60 -9.60 -4.11
N LEU A 46 2.88 -8.55 -3.72
CA LEU A 46 3.26 -7.64 -2.62
C LEU A 46 3.57 -8.35 -1.29
N PRO A 47 2.74 -9.29 -0.78
CA PRO A 47 3.04 -9.99 0.46
C PRO A 47 4.34 -10.80 0.39
N THR A 48 4.66 -11.37 -0.77
CA THR A 48 5.92 -12.09 -0.98
C THR A 48 7.12 -11.15 -0.91
N ILE A 49 7.03 -9.98 -1.54
CA ILE A 49 8.09 -8.96 -1.48
C ILE A 49 8.30 -8.48 -0.04
N ALA A 50 7.21 -8.18 0.68
CA ALA A 50 7.26 -7.74 2.06
C ALA A 50 7.89 -8.80 2.97
N ALA A 51 7.48 -10.07 2.84
CA ALA A 51 8.04 -11.17 3.62
C ALA A 51 9.53 -11.39 3.34
N GLN A 52 9.96 -11.36 2.08
CA GLN A 52 11.36 -11.52 1.69
C GLN A 52 12.26 -10.38 2.19
N ALA A 53 11.70 -9.18 2.33
CA ALA A 53 12.41 -8.01 2.86
C ALA A 53 12.29 -7.86 4.39
N GLU A 54 11.63 -8.81 5.08
CA GLU A 54 11.37 -8.76 6.52
C GLU A 54 10.53 -7.52 6.93
N PHE A 55 9.48 -7.21 6.16
CA PHE A 55 8.46 -6.20 6.44
C PHE A 55 7.16 -6.90 6.82
N ARG A 56 6.91 -7.10 8.12
CA ARG A 56 5.62 -7.59 8.60
C ARG A 56 4.60 -6.46 8.56
N VAL A 57 3.79 -6.42 7.51
CA VAL A 57 2.78 -5.37 7.33
C VAL A 57 1.66 -5.55 8.35
N VAL A 58 1.51 -4.56 9.23
CA VAL A 58 0.47 -4.51 10.28
C VAL A 58 -0.62 -3.48 10.00
N GLY A 59 -0.44 -2.64 8.97
CA GLY A 59 -1.39 -1.61 8.58
C GLY A 59 -1.14 -1.11 7.17
N CYS A 60 -2.21 -0.63 6.55
CA CYS A 60 -2.18 0.07 5.28
C CYS A 60 -2.55 1.54 5.48
N LEU A 61 -1.96 2.45 4.70
CA LEU A 61 -2.31 3.86 4.66
C LEU A 61 -2.60 4.26 3.23
N ALA A 62 -3.74 4.88 2.96
CA ALA A 62 -3.98 5.55 1.68
C ALA A 62 -3.76 7.04 1.85
N THR A 63 -2.95 7.63 0.97
CA THR A 63 -2.64 9.06 1.00
C THR A 63 -3.84 9.92 0.62
N HIS A 64 -4.76 9.39 -0.20
CA HIS A 64 -5.98 10.06 -0.64
C HIS A 64 -7.04 9.04 -1.09
N ALA A 65 -8.22 9.54 -1.48
CA ALA A 65 -9.41 8.74 -1.75
C ALA A 65 -9.56 8.32 -3.22
N ASP A 66 -8.52 8.49 -4.03
CA ASP A 66 -8.55 8.05 -5.42
C ASP A 66 -8.30 6.54 -5.48
N TRP A 67 -9.03 5.86 -6.35
CA TRP A 67 -9.25 4.42 -6.29
C TRP A 67 -7.96 3.59 -6.37
N ASP A 68 -6.95 4.10 -7.07
CA ASP A 68 -5.64 3.46 -7.27
C ASP A 68 -4.81 3.35 -6.00
N HIS A 69 -5.14 4.15 -4.99
CA HIS A 69 -4.48 4.17 -3.68
C HIS A 69 -5.24 3.39 -2.59
N LEU A 70 -6.43 2.84 -2.91
CA LEU A 70 -7.32 2.17 -1.94
C LEU A 70 -7.25 0.64 -2.01
N LEU A 71 -6.39 0.07 -2.84
CA LEU A 71 -6.36 -1.37 -3.13
C LEU A 71 -5.55 -2.18 -2.13
N GLY A 72 -4.95 -1.54 -1.13
CA GLY A 72 -4.00 -2.19 -0.21
C GLY A 72 -4.53 -3.42 0.54
N ARG A 73 -5.82 -3.43 0.87
CA ARG A 73 -6.47 -4.57 1.54
C ARG A 73 -6.63 -5.80 0.65
N TYR A 74 -6.45 -5.69 -0.66
CA TYR A 74 -6.36 -6.90 -1.51
C TYR A 74 -5.05 -7.66 -1.27
N ALA A 75 -3.95 -6.97 -0.97
CA ALA A 75 -2.67 -7.59 -0.62
C ALA A 75 -2.64 -8.00 0.86
N PHE A 76 -3.23 -7.21 1.76
CA PHE A 76 -3.22 -7.42 3.21
C PHE A 76 -4.64 -7.33 3.78
N PRO A 77 -5.47 -8.39 3.66
CA PRO A 77 -6.90 -8.35 3.97
C PRO A 77 -7.22 -8.05 5.44
N ASP A 78 -6.37 -8.51 6.35
CA ASP A 78 -6.53 -8.36 7.79
C ASP A 78 -5.93 -7.05 8.32
N ALA A 79 -5.13 -6.34 7.52
CA ALA A 79 -4.54 -5.08 7.92
C ALA A 79 -5.61 -3.96 7.89
N PRO A 80 -5.71 -3.12 8.93
CA PRO A 80 -6.54 -1.94 8.90
C PRO A 80 -6.05 -0.96 7.81
N LEU A 81 -6.99 -0.28 7.16
CA LEU A 81 -6.69 0.81 6.22
C LEU A 81 -6.94 2.15 6.90
N GLY A 82 -5.87 2.91 7.14
CA GLY A 82 -5.91 4.28 7.62
C GLY A 82 -5.92 5.28 6.46
N LEU A 83 -6.60 6.40 6.66
CA LEU A 83 -6.67 7.53 5.73
C LEU A 83 -7.06 8.79 6.51
N ALA A 84 -6.83 9.96 5.93
CA ALA A 84 -7.24 11.24 6.53
C ALA A 84 -8.76 11.28 6.75
N GLU A 85 -9.22 11.96 7.81
CA GLU A 85 -10.65 12.06 8.16
C GLU A 85 -11.49 12.62 7.00
N THR A 86 -10.95 13.59 6.26
CA THR A 86 -11.59 14.21 5.08
C THR A 86 -11.70 13.24 3.91
N SER A 87 -10.66 12.46 3.62
CA SER A 87 -10.71 11.37 2.64
C SER A 87 -11.72 10.30 3.03
N ALA A 88 -11.78 9.96 4.33
CA ALA A 88 -12.72 8.97 4.84
C ALA A 88 -14.16 9.48 4.76
N ALA A 89 -14.38 10.77 5.00
CA ALA A 89 -15.67 11.42 4.79
C ALA A 89 -16.07 11.34 3.31
N ARG A 90 -15.19 11.73 2.37
CA ARG A 90 -15.44 11.65 0.92
C ARG A 90 -15.84 10.23 0.50
N LEU A 91 -15.10 9.20 0.93
CA LEU A 91 -15.43 7.81 0.58
C LEU A 91 -16.78 7.33 1.13
N ARG A 92 -17.23 7.87 2.28
CA ARG A 92 -18.54 7.54 2.84
C ARG A 92 -19.68 8.29 2.16
N THR A 93 -19.45 9.54 1.75
CA THR A 93 -20.50 10.41 1.22
C THR A 93 -20.64 10.29 -0.30
N GLU A 94 -19.54 10.05 -1.01
CA GLU A 94 -19.47 10.08 -2.47
C GLU A 94 -18.57 8.95 -3.02
N PRO A 95 -18.96 7.67 -2.87
CA PRO A 95 -18.15 6.56 -3.38
C PRO A 95 -17.97 6.65 -4.90
N GLY A 96 -16.73 6.81 -5.36
CA GLY A 96 -16.38 6.81 -6.78
C GLY A 96 -16.54 8.15 -7.51
N ALA A 97 -16.82 9.24 -6.80
CA ALA A 97 -16.88 10.60 -7.36
C ALA A 97 -15.49 11.23 -7.55
#